data_AF-A0AA43UHM5-F1
#
_entry.id   AF-A0AA43UHM5-F1
#
_cell.length_a   1.000
_cell.length_b   1.000
_cell.length_c   1.000
_cell.angle_alpha   90.00
_cell.angle_beta   90.00
_cell.angle_gamma   90.00
#
_symmetry.space_group_name_H-M   'P 1'
#
loop_
_entity.id
_entity.type
_entity.pdbx_description
1 polymer ?
#
loop_
_entity_poly.entity_id
_entity_poly.type
_entity_poly.pdbx_seq_one_letter_code
_entity_poly.pdbx_strand_id
1 'polypeptide(L)'
;LFINNNVKSILEIKYTQQDEGKYICYVNMTNSLFISKNSNESVISINITNINNTDTRINLNENIFNKINIGTFISDNFNSNSTININYNSIINGTINTDNNTFVNANNNWWGSNSGNETNNNININTTSTVVLVSNLNTVETNTSNVICVSFVSKNKGIITDLNQSIPLRIVTTTRNFTPQNGIMKNNKFKTIFNDKENGTITVDNQILILETIEPNTITTVNNINSSVESIIKITGTVTSNKTLIDGGRVYIKINGKTIGNADIINGSFSFKFMIPSLWSTKNYTITAHYSGINNYTQSYGNGILTLHKDFVTVLLNPQQTTNLPGDKVTFSATVVDNILGRLIVKGTVVFKINGKTMGLVNITNGIASYNYIIPKNFTAKNYNITAYYLENNKFNRGSSENSILTIAKQDSNIIIPTITGKVGQTVNLKATIKNSITDSNVNSGNVVFKLNGKTITNTIKVINGSVNYNYTIPTNLNPKSYVLSVVFSGSSQLNSGKNNGTLIIK
;
A
#
# COMPACT_ATOMS: atom_id res chain seq x y z
N LEU A 1 -32.66 29.92 -32.71
CA LEU A 1 -31.99 30.24 -33.99
C LEU A 1 -30.60 30.80 -33.64
N PHE A 2 -29.50 30.10 -33.92
CA PHE A 2 -28.16 30.73 -33.83
C PHE A 2 -28.02 31.62 -35.07
N ILE A 3 -28.27 32.92 -34.93
CA ILE A 3 -27.99 33.87 -36.01
C ILE A 3 -26.49 34.15 -35.95
N ASN A 4 -25.75 33.46 -36.81
CA ASN A 4 -24.29 33.55 -36.87
C ASN A 4 -23.87 34.57 -37.94
N ASN A 5 -23.00 35.48 -37.52
CA ASN A 5 -22.04 36.30 -38.28
C ASN A 5 -22.53 37.33 -39.31
N ASN A 6 -22.13 38.58 -39.02
CA ASN A 6 -21.86 39.68 -39.96
C ASN A 6 -23.03 40.40 -40.64
N VAL A 7 -24.24 40.26 -40.15
CA VAL A 7 -25.37 41.11 -40.55
C VAL A 7 -26.05 41.60 -39.29
N LYS A 8 -26.38 42.90 -39.21
CA LYS A 8 -27.31 43.43 -38.20
C LYS A 8 -28.46 42.44 -38.05
N SER A 9 -28.61 41.80 -36.89
CA SER A 9 -29.60 40.76 -36.64
C SER A 9 -31.01 41.34 -36.53
N ILE A 10 -31.49 41.97 -37.60
CA ILE A 10 -32.87 42.44 -37.72
C ILE A 10 -33.65 41.24 -38.26
N LEU A 11 -34.42 40.57 -37.41
CA LEU A 11 -35.50 39.72 -37.89
C LEU A 11 -36.59 40.66 -38.41
N GLU A 12 -36.47 41.08 -39.67
CA GLU A 12 -37.48 41.89 -40.34
C GLU A 12 -38.64 40.98 -40.74
N ILE A 13 -39.71 40.97 -39.95
CA ILE A 13 -40.90 40.15 -40.21
C ILE A 13 -41.78 40.90 -41.21
N LYS A 14 -41.77 40.48 -42.47
CA LYS A 14 -42.71 40.97 -43.50
C LYS A 14 -44.00 40.14 -43.44
N TYR A 15 -45.15 40.81 -43.65
CA TYR A 15 -46.52 40.34 -43.41
C TYR A 15 -46.81 38.91 -43.91
N THR A 16 -47.57 38.14 -43.12
CA THR A 16 -47.75 36.69 -43.34
C THR A 16 -49.11 36.28 -43.90
N GLN A 17 -50.15 37.13 -43.89
CA GLN A 17 -51.40 36.85 -44.63
C GLN A 17 -52.34 38.07 -44.73
N GLN A 18 -53.18 38.09 -45.77
CA GLN A 18 -54.26 39.05 -45.98
C GLN A 18 -55.58 38.37 -45.59
N ASP A 19 -56.31 38.93 -44.63
CA ASP A 19 -57.63 38.45 -44.20
C ASP A 19 -58.59 39.64 -44.19
N GLU A 20 -59.69 39.56 -44.93
CA GLU A 20 -60.71 40.64 -45.08
C GLU A 20 -60.15 42.06 -45.34
N GLY A 21 -59.05 42.20 -46.08
CA GLY A 21 -58.46 43.50 -46.42
C GLY A 21 -57.60 44.14 -45.33
N LYS A 22 -57.31 43.43 -44.23
CA LYS A 22 -56.36 43.82 -43.19
C LYS A 22 -55.06 43.03 -43.29
N TYR A 23 -53.93 43.68 -43.04
CA TYR A 23 -52.63 42.99 -42.94
C TYR A 23 -52.35 42.63 -41.47
N ILE A 24 -52.13 41.36 -41.17
CA ILE A 24 -51.81 40.90 -39.81
C ILE A 24 -50.32 40.59 -39.70
N CYS A 25 -49.64 41.24 -38.74
CA CYS A 25 -48.29 40.86 -38.32
C CYS A 25 -48.39 39.99 -37.06
N TYR A 26 -48.07 38.70 -37.18
CA TYR A 26 -48.09 37.75 -36.07
C TYR A 26 -46.67 37.30 -35.75
N VAL A 27 -46.20 37.63 -34.54
CA VAL A 27 -44.91 37.19 -34.03
C VAL A 27 -45.17 36.37 -32.79
N ASN A 28 -44.82 35.09 -32.81
CA ASN A 28 -44.91 34.25 -31.62
C ASN A 28 -43.57 33.58 -31.36
N MET A 29 -42.97 33.90 -30.23
CA MET A 29 -41.72 33.31 -29.77
C MET A 29 -41.91 32.80 -28.36
N THR A 30 -41.61 31.51 -28.17
CA THR A 30 -41.65 30.87 -26.86
C THR A 30 -40.35 30.14 -26.61
N ASN A 31 -39.85 30.19 -25.37
CA ASN A 31 -38.70 29.39 -24.91
C ASN A 31 -37.45 29.54 -25.79
N SER A 32 -37.18 30.76 -26.29
CA SER A 32 -36.09 31.05 -27.22
C SER A 32 -34.98 31.89 -26.59
N LEU A 33 -33.73 31.63 -27.03
CA LEU A 33 -32.52 32.30 -26.56
C LEU A 33 -31.97 33.27 -27.62
N PHE A 34 -31.83 34.55 -27.24
CA PHE A 34 -31.34 35.63 -28.09
C PHE A 34 -30.23 36.41 -27.38
N ILE A 35 -28.97 36.09 -27.70
CA ILE A 35 -27.78 36.75 -27.12
C ILE A 35 -26.94 37.38 -28.25
N SER A 36 -26.65 38.67 -28.15
CA SER A 36 -25.62 39.34 -28.96
C SER A 36 -24.26 39.27 -28.25
N LYS A 37 -23.19 39.09 -29.03
CA LYS A 37 -21.80 39.24 -28.54
C LYS A 37 -21.47 40.67 -28.14
N ASN A 38 -22.21 41.65 -28.66
CA ASN A 38 -22.00 43.07 -28.43
C ASN A 38 -23.17 43.61 -27.60
N SER A 39 -22.92 44.04 -26.36
CA SER A 39 -23.96 44.47 -25.41
C SER A 39 -24.78 45.67 -25.89
N ASN A 40 -24.27 46.41 -26.88
CA ASN A 40 -24.90 47.62 -27.40
C ASN A 40 -25.84 47.38 -28.59
N GLU A 41 -25.88 46.17 -29.15
CA GLU A 41 -26.69 45.86 -30.33
C GLU A 41 -27.98 45.12 -29.94
N SER A 42 -29.12 45.57 -30.49
CA SER A 42 -30.40 44.88 -30.30
C SER A 42 -30.39 43.52 -30.97
N VAL A 43 -30.73 42.47 -30.20
CA VAL A 43 -30.79 41.08 -30.71
C VAL A 43 -32.08 40.83 -31.49
N ILE A 44 -33.15 41.52 -31.10
CA ILE A 44 -34.40 41.60 -31.86
C ILE A 44 -34.77 43.07 -31.99
N SER A 45 -35.03 43.51 -33.21
CA SER A 45 -35.63 44.80 -33.50
C SER A 45 -36.90 44.59 -34.31
N ILE A 46 -38.05 44.94 -33.76
CA ILE A 46 -39.34 44.91 -34.47
C ILE A 46 -39.73 46.36 -34.75
N ASN A 47 -39.61 46.77 -36.02
CA ASN A 47 -40.06 48.07 -36.50
C ASN A 47 -41.20 47.84 -37.48
N ILE A 48 -42.36 48.44 -37.21
CA ILE A 48 -43.55 48.32 -38.06
C ILE A 48 -43.87 49.71 -38.59
N THR A 49 -43.64 49.92 -39.89
CA THR A 49 -43.82 51.21 -40.56
C THR A 49 -44.85 51.12 -41.68
N ASN A 50 -45.79 52.06 -41.70
CA ASN A 50 -46.60 52.45 -42.87
C ASN A 50 -47.45 51.36 -43.54
N ILE A 51 -48.48 50.86 -42.85
CA ILE A 51 -49.67 50.30 -43.53
C ILE A 51 -50.94 50.69 -42.74
N ASN A 52 -51.94 51.26 -43.43
CA ASN A 52 -53.27 51.52 -42.87
C ASN A 52 -54.01 50.18 -42.62
N ASN A 53 -54.77 50.06 -41.53
CA ASN A 53 -55.56 48.86 -41.17
C ASN A 53 -54.74 47.58 -40.91
N THR A 54 -53.80 47.60 -39.96
CA THR A 54 -53.05 46.39 -39.56
C THR A 54 -53.26 45.98 -38.11
N ASP A 55 -53.67 44.74 -37.86
CA ASP A 55 -53.67 44.18 -36.50
C ASP A 55 -52.32 43.49 -36.23
N THR A 56 -51.56 44.01 -35.27
CA THR A 56 -50.29 43.40 -34.85
C THR A 56 -50.48 42.61 -33.57
N ARG A 57 -50.01 41.36 -33.55
CA ARG A 57 -49.97 40.52 -32.36
C ARG A 57 -48.56 39.99 -32.14
N ILE A 58 -47.91 40.49 -31.11
CA ILE A 58 -46.57 40.05 -30.70
C ILE A 58 -46.70 39.31 -29.38
N ASN A 59 -46.41 38.02 -29.39
CA ASN A 59 -46.39 37.15 -28.23
C ASN A 59 -44.95 36.68 -27.99
N LEU A 60 -44.32 37.21 -26.95
CA LEU A 60 -43.00 36.80 -26.49
C LEU A 60 -43.17 36.19 -25.10
N ASN A 61 -43.10 34.87 -24.99
CA ASN A 61 -43.23 34.18 -23.72
C ASN A 61 -41.96 33.39 -23.38
N GLU A 62 -41.48 33.44 -22.13
CA GLU A 62 -40.38 32.56 -21.68
C GLU A 62 -39.07 32.71 -22.48
N ASN A 63 -38.81 33.87 -23.09
CA ASN A 63 -37.61 34.12 -23.88
C ASN A 63 -36.52 34.86 -23.09
N ILE A 64 -35.30 34.79 -23.62
CA ILE A 64 -34.14 35.51 -23.10
C ILE A 64 -33.61 36.46 -24.17
N PHE A 65 -33.49 37.75 -23.83
CA PHE A 65 -32.96 38.81 -24.69
C PHE A 65 -31.83 39.55 -23.99
N ASN A 66 -30.65 39.63 -24.63
CA ASN A 66 -29.58 40.54 -24.18
C ASN A 66 -29.90 42.02 -24.50
N LYS A 67 -30.72 42.26 -25.52
CA LYS A 67 -31.29 43.57 -25.89
C LYS A 67 -32.44 43.36 -26.87
N ILE A 68 -33.59 43.97 -26.63
CA ILE A 68 -34.74 43.99 -27.54
C ILE A 68 -35.14 45.44 -27.79
N ASN A 69 -35.45 45.78 -29.04
CA ASN A 69 -36.03 47.07 -29.37
C ASN A 69 -37.35 46.83 -30.12
N ILE A 70 -38.46 47.28 -29.56
CA ILE A 70 -39.75 47.31 -30.26
C ILE A 70 -40.02 48.77 -30.55
N GLY A 71 -39.98 49.15 -31.83
CA GLY A 71 -40.03 50.53 -32.30
C GLY A 71 -41.45 51.04 -32.51
N THR A 72 -41.56 52.37 -32.58
CA THR A 72 -42.79 53.16 -32.77
C THR A 72 -43.65 52.66 -33.93
N PHE A 73 -44.91 52.37 -33.63
CA PHE A 73 -45.98 52.28 -34.62
C PHE A 73 -46.28 53.71 -35.10
N ILE A 74 -45.83 54.06 -36.30
CA ILE A 74 -46.25 55.32 -36.93
C ILE A 74 -47.35 54.94 -37.91
N SER A 75 -48.60 55.20 -37.52
CA SER A 75 -49.79 55.01 -38.34
C SER A 75 -50.70 56.22 -38.16
N ASP A 76 -50.94 56.96 -39.25
CA ASP A 76 -51.73 58.20 -39.23
C ASP A 76 -53.24 57.98 -39.13
N ASN A 77 -53.74 56.73 -39.07
CA ASN A 77 -55.16 56.44 -38.94
C ASN A 77 -55.44 55.28 -37.98
N PHE A 78 -56.09 55.58 -36.86
CA PHE A 78 -56.38 54.64 -35.78
C PHE A 78 -57.60 53.77 -36.09
N ASN A 79 -57.37 52.46 -36.26
CA ASN A 79 -58.41 51.42 -36.15
C ASN A 79 -57.84 50.01 -35.84
N SER A 80 -56.60 49.91 -35.34
CA SER A 80 -55.93 48.62 -35.07
C SER A 80 -55.88 48.26 -33.59
N ASN A 81 -56.34 47.05 -33.24
CA ASN A 81 -56.27 46.49 -31.88
C ASN A 81 -54.94 45.75 -31.69
N SER A 82 -53.82 46.47 -31.78
CA SER A 82 -52.49 45.86 -31.65
C SER A 82 -52.23 45.45 -30.20
N THR A 83 -51.76 44.21 -30.03
CA THR A 83 -51.45 43.63 -28.71
C THR A 83 -50.02 43.12 -28.67
N ILE A 84 -49.32 43.49 -27.61
CA ILE A 84 -47.96 43.03 -27.31
C ILE A 84 -48.02 42.33 -25.96
N ASN A 85 -47.96 40.99 -25.98
CA ASN A 85 -47.85 40.18 -24.78
C ASN A 85 -46.39 39.75 -24.63
N ILE A 86 -45.72 40.29 -23.63
CA ILE A 86 -44.35 39.94 -23.27
C ILE A 86 -44.45 39.42 -21.85
N ASN A 87 -44.50 38.11 -21.65
CA ASN A 87 -44.65 37.56 -20.31
C ASN A 87 -43.53 36.57 -19.99
N TYR A 88 -43.06 36.58 -18.75
CA TYR A 88 -42.06 35.62 -18.28
C TYR A 88 -40.74 35.65 -19.06
N ASN A 89 -40.26 36.82 -19.50
CA ASN A 89 -38.98 36.95 -20.22
C ASN A 89 -37.85 37.48 -19.32
N SER A 90 -36.60 37.28 -19.76
CA SER A 90 -35.43 38.02 -19.27
C SER A 90 -34.94 38.98 -20.34
N ILE A 91 -35.02 40.27 -20.06
CA ILE A 91 -34.71 41.35 -21.00
C ILE A 91 -33.63 42.22 -20.38
N ILE A 92 -32.39 42.05 -20.82
CA ILE A 92 -31.29 42.94 -20.42
C ILE A 92 -31.35 44.16 -21.37
N ASN A 93 -31.30 45.38 -20.82
CA ASN A 93 -31.20 46.63 -21.59
C ASN A 93 -32.17 46.77 -22.80
N GLY A 94 -33.39 46.24 -22.69
CA GLY A 94 -34.40 46.37 -23.73
C GLY A 94 -35.01 47.76 -23.76
N THR A 95 -35.74 48.09 -24.81
CA THR A 95 -36.63 49.25 -24.87
C THR A 95 -37.91 48.83 -25.58
N ILE A 96 -39.05 49.20 -25.02
CA ILE A 96 -40.35 49.09 -25.68
C ILE A 96 -40.84 50.50 -25.91
N ASN A 97 -40.92 50.89 -27.18
CA ASN A 97 -41.47 52.17 -27.61
C ASN A 97 -42.73 51.87 -28.44
N THR A 98 -43.90 52.20 -27.92
CA THR A 98 -45.18 52.03 -28.63
C THR A 98 -45.90 53.36 -28.82
N ASP A 99 -46.95 53.38 -29.65
CA ASP A 99 -47.89 54.48 -29.75
C ASP A 99 -49.01 54.38 -28.69
N ASN A 100 -49.86 55.39 -28.61
CA ASN A 100 -50.92 55.50 -27.59
C ASN A 100 -52.04 54.46 -27.70
N ASN A 101 -52.14 53.71 -28.81
CA ASN A 101 -53.25 52.79 -29.06
C ASN A 101 -52.83 51.31 -29.06
N THR A 102 -51.59 51.00 -28.65
CA THR A 102 -51.12 49.62 -28.49
C THR A 102 -51.30 49.13 -27.05
N PHE A 103 -51.94 47.98 -26.86
CA PHE A 103 -52.01 47.34 -25.54
C PHE A 103 -50.78 46.48 -25.28
N VAL A 104 -49.97 46.84 -24.27
CA VAL A 104 -48.77 46.08 -23.87
C VAL A 104 -49.02 45.39 -22.52
N ASN A 105 -49.01 44.06 -22.52
CA ASN A 105 -49.01 43.24 -21.33
C ASN A 105 -47.58 42.73 -21.07
N ALA A 106 -46.89 43.32 -20.10
CA ALA A 106 -45.48 43.06 -19.80
C ALA A 106 -45.27 42.43 -18.40
N ASN A 107 -46.10 41.49 -18.00
CA ASN A 107 -46.08 40.92 -16.65
C ASN A 107 -44.94 39.91 -16.45
N ASN A 108 -44.44 39.82 -15.22
CA ASN A 108 -43.46 38.79 -14.79
C ASN A 108 -42.16 38.76 -15.62
N ASN A 109 -41.78 39.88 -16.25
CA ASN A 109 -40.49 40.03 -16.91
C ASN A 109 -39.43 40.61 -15.97
N TRP A 110 -38.17 40.35 -16.28
CA TRP A 110 -37.03 41.01 -15.66
C TRP A 110 -36.33 41.88 -16.66
N TRP A 111 -36.03 43.12 -16.26
CA TRP A 111 -35.49 44.16 -17.14
C TRP A 111 -33.98 44.36 -16.97
N GLY A 112 -33.28 43.40 -16.35
CA GLY A 112 -31.85 43.50 -16.07
C GLY A 112 -31.48 44.60 -15.06
N SER A 113 -32.47 45.20 -14.40
CA SER A 113 -32.28 46.24 -13.38
C SER A 113 -33.48 46.33 -12.43
N ASN A 114 -33.23 46.96 -11.28
CA ASN A 114 -34.19 47.17 -10.20
C ASN A 114 -35.11 48.38 -10.39
N SER A 115 -34.83 49.23 -11.38
CA SER A 115 -35.55 50.48 -11.64
C SER A 115 -36.75 50.32 -12.57
N GLY A 116 -36.97 49.12 -13.13
CA GLY A 116 -37.87 48.99 -14.28
C GLY A 116 -37.33 49.77 -15.48
N ASN A 117 -37.98 49.59 -16.63
CA ASN A 117 -37.66 50.37 -17.81
C ASN A 117 -38.52 51.65 -17.82
N GLU A 118 -37.92 52.80 -18.10
CA GLU A 118 -38.68 54.01 -18.38
C GLU A 118 -39.34 53.87 -19.75
N THR A 119 -40.67 53.79 -19.77
CA THR A 119 -41.45 53.89 -21.02
C THR A 119 -42.06 55.27 -21.11
N ASN A 120 -41.72 56.02 -22.17
CA ASN A 120 -42.38 57.27 -22.47
C ASN A 120 -43.76 57.02 -23.08
N ASN A 121 -44.78 57.61 -22.44
CA ASN A 121 -46.18 57.78 -22.83
C ASN A 121 -47.12 56.54 -22.77
N ASN A 122 -48.13 56.68 -21.89
CA ASN A 122 -49.42 55.95 -21.80
C ASN A 122 -49.41 54.42 -22.00
N ILE A 123 -48.56 53.71 -21.25
CA ILE A 123 -48.61 52.24 -21.14
C ILE A 123 -49.09 51.84 -19.74
N ASN A 124 -50.10 50.97 -19.65
CA ASN A 124 -50.50 50.32 -18.40
C ASN A 124 -49.54 49.16 -18.08
N ILE A 125 -48.36 49.47 -17.54
CA ILE A 125 -47.36 48.46 -17.19
C ILE A 125 -47.56 48.04 -15.72
N ASN A 126 -47.87 46.77 -15.49
CA ASN A 126 -47.86 46.19 -14.15
C ASN A 126 -46.49 45.55 -13.86
N THR A 127 -45.51 46.37 -13.48
CA THR A 127 -44.19 45.87 -13.01
C THR A 127 -44.20 45.76 -11.50
N THR A 128 -44.16 44.54 -10.97
CA THR A 128 -43.87 44.32 -9.54
C THR A 128 -42.50 43.68 -9.39
N SER A 129 -41.83 44.01 -8.27
CA SER A 129 -40.58 43.46 -7.72
C SER A 129 -39.24 44.14 -8.06
N THR A 130 -38.63 44.71 -7.02
CA THR A 130 -37.19 44.94 -6.90
C THR A 130 -36.53 43.62 -6.49
N VAL A 131 -35.44 43.26 -7.15
CA VAL A 131 -34.78 41.96 -7.00
C VAL A 131 -33.33 42.17 -6.53
N VAL A 132 -33.01 41.64 -5.37
CA VAL A 132 -31.62 41.56 -4.87
C VAL A 132 -31.11 40.15 -5.12
N LEU A 133 -29.97 40.01 -5.80
CA LEU A 133 -29.25 38.74 -5.86
C LEU A 133 -28.68 38.42 -4.48
N VAL A 134 -29.04 37.27 -3.93
CA VAL A 134 -28.34 36.66 -2.79
C VAL A 134 -27.95 35.26 -3.20
N SER A 135 -26.67 34.93 -3.13
CA SER A 135 -26.25 33.54 -3.33
C SER A 135 -26.30 32.77 -2.02
N ASN A 136 -26.59 31.47 -2.13
CA ASN A 136 -26.39 30.54 -1.02
C ASN A 136 -24.91 30.25 -0.73
N LEU A 137 -24.01 30.67 -1.63
CA LEU A 137 -22.58 30.43 -1.53
C LEU A 137 -21.84 31.77 -1.51
N ASN A 138 -20.91 31.90 -0.57
CA ASN A 138 -19.90 32.95 -0.60
C ASN A 138 -18.57 32.42 -1.17
N THR A 139 -18.45 31.10 -1.36
CA THR A 139 -17.22 30.41 -1.80
C THR A 139 -17.49 29.39 -2.90
N VAL A 140 -16.51 29.14 -3.77
CA VAL A 140 -16.51 28.07 -4.78
C VAL A 140 -15.24 27.21 -4.68
N GLU A 141 -15.41 25.89 -4.75
CA GLU A 141 -14.30 24.94 -4.73
C GLU A 141 -13.72 24.78 -6.14
N THR A 142 -12.40 24.95 -6.30
CA THR A 142 -11.78 24.84 -7.63
C THR A 142 -11.79 23.41 -8.15
N ASN A 143 -11.76 23.23 -9.47
CA ASN A 143 -11.70 21.94 -10.16
C ASN A 143 -12.86 20.98 -9.82
N THR A 144 -13.89 21.44 -9.10
CA THR A 144 -15.09 20.66 -8.77
C THR A 144 -16.32 21.31 -9.35
N SER A 145 -17.40 20.51 -9.45
CA SER A 145 -18.66 21.02 -9.95
C SER A 145 -19.41 21.73 -8.84
N ASN A 146 -19.52 23.05 -8.99
CA ASN A 146 -20.24 23.92 -8.08
C ASN A 146 -21.64 24.17 -8.61
N VAL A 147 -22.62 24.18 -7.72
CA VAL A 147 -24.00 24.60 -8.02
C VAL A 147 -24.25 25.88 -7.27
N ILE A 148 -24.19 27.00 -7.98
CA ILE A 148 -24.55 28.31 -7.42
C ILE A 148 -26.06 28.41 -7.46
N CYS A 149 -26.67 28.58 -6.29
CA CYS A 149 -28.07 28.98 -6.19
C CYS A 149 -28.11 30.49 -5.98
N VAL A 150 -29.01 31.15 -6.70
CA VAL A 150 -29.29 32.56 -6.54
C VAL A 150 -30.74 32.70 -6.12
N SER A 151 -30.98 33.32 -4.98
CA SER A 151 -32.31 33.66 -4.51
C SER A 151 -32.58 35.14 -4.77
N PHE A 152 -33.86 35.44 -4.98
CA PHE A 152 -34.35 36.81 -5.15
C PHE A 152 -35.09 37.25 -3.91
N VAL A 153 -34.73 38.42 -3.39
CA VAL A 153 -35.53 39.09 -2.36
C VAL A 153 -36.52 40.01 -3.06
N SER A 154 -37.83 39.72 -2.98
CA SER A 154 -38.85 40.71 -3.33
C SER A 154 -38.96 41.71 -2.18
N LYS A 155 -38.57 42.97 -2.40
CA LYS A 155 -38.93 44.02 -1.43
C LYS A 155 -40.34 44.52 -1.76
N ASN A 156 -41.32 43.99 -1.05
CA ASN A 156 -42.53 44.74 -0.75
C ASN A 156 -42.73 44.73 0.77
N LYS A 157 -42.42 45.86 1.42
CA LYS A 157 -42.66 46.11 2.87
C LYS A 157 -42.37 44.92 3.81
N GLY A 158 -41.11 44.48 3.88
CA GLY A 158 -40.57 43.81 5.08
C GLY A 158 -40.80 42.31 5.25
N ILE A 159 -41.28 41.57 4.24
CA ILE A 159 -41.38 40.10 4.32
C ILE A 159 -40.58 39.47 3.16
N ILE A 160 -39.59 38.65 3.52
CA ILE A 160 -38.86 37.79 2.56
C ILE A 160 -39.78 36.61 2.26
N THR A 161 -40.29 36.53 1.03
CA THR A 161 -41.04 35.36 0.57
C THR A 161 -40.20 34.61 -0.47
N ASP A 162 -39.91 33.34 -0.19
CA ASP A 162 -39.35 32.42 -1.20
C ASP A 162 -40.37 32.30 -2.34
N LEU A 163 -40.06 32.88 -3.49
CA LEU A 163 -40.87 32.73 -4.70
C LEU A 163 -40.66 31.33 -5.28
N ASN A 164 -41.50 30.38 -4.86
CA ASN A 164 -41.58 29.02 -5.44
C ASN A 164 -42.28 28.97 -6.82
N GLN A 165 -42.50 30.12 -7.48
CA GLN A 165 -43.08 30.16 -8.83
C GLN A 165 -42.00 30.01 -9.90
N SER A 166 -42.39 29.51 -11.09
CA SER A 166 -41.49 29.37 -12.24
C SER A 166 -40.93 30.75 -12.63
N ILE A 167 -39.65 30.97 -12.35
CA ILE A 167 -38.93 32.18 -12.73
C ILE A 167 -38.44 32.01 -14.18
N PRO A 168 -38.48 33.07 -15.02
CA PRO A 168 -37.93 32.99 -16.37
C PRO A 168 -36.48 32.53 -16.40
N LEU A 169 -36.07 31.87 -17.49
CA LEU A 169 -34.67 31.57 -17.76
C LEU A 169 -33.84 32.87 -17.74
N ARG A 170 -32.65 32.86 -17.12
CA ARG A 170 -31.76 34.04 -17.00
C ARG A 170 -30.39 33.81 -17.62
N ILE A 171 -29.73 34.88 -18.06
CA ILE A 171 -28.34 34.81 -18.55
C ILE A 171 -27.40 34.87 -17.35
N VAL A 172 -26.51 33.90 -17.28
CA VAL A 172 -25.33 33.94 -16.43
C VAL A 172 -24.12 34.21 -17.31
N THR A 173 -23.39 35.27 -16.97
CA THR A 173 -22.06 35.56 -17.50
C THR A 173 -21.06 35.33 -16.39
N THR A 174 -20.02 34.55 -16.63
CA THR A 174 -18.98 34.30 -15.64
C THR A 174 -17.63 34.81 -16.15
N THR A 175 -16.67 35.01 -15.24
CA THR A 175 -15.29 35.28 -15.64
C THR A 175 -14.69 34.09 -16.39
N ARG A 176 -13.59 34.32 -17.11
CA ARG A 176 -12.94 33.33 -17.99
C ARG A 176 -12.61 31.99 -17.32
N ASN A 177 -12.55 31.98 -15.99
CA ASN A 177 -12.11 30.87 -15.16
C ASN A 177 -13.23 29.87 -14.80
N PHE A 178 -14.48 30.20 -15.14
CA PHE A 178 -15.61 29.30 -15.01
C PHE A 178 -15.88 28.57 -16.31
N THR A 179 -16.23 27.29 -16.21
CA THR A 179 -16.66 26.45 -17.34
C THR A 179 -18.03 25.84 -17.03
N PRO A 180 -19.08 26.18 -17.79
CA PRO A 180 -19.07 27.09 -18.93
C PRO A 180 -18.92 28.59 -18.53
N GLN A 181 -18.32 29.39 -19.41
CA GLN A 181 -18.15 30.84 -19.23
C GLN A 181 -19.46 31.63 -19.33
N ASN A 182 -20.46 31.06 -19.99
CA ASN A 182 -21.79 31.63 -20.13
C ASN A 182 -22.80 30.51 -20.05
N GLY A 183 -24.00 30.80 -19.56
CA GLY A 183 -25.09 29.85 -19.65
C GLY A 183 -26.41 30.39 -19.17
N ILE A 184 -27.33 29.46 -18.94
CA ILE A 184 -28.69 29.77 -18.53
C ILE A 184 -28.92 29.20 -17.14
N MET A 185 -29.38 30.04 -16.21
CA MET A 185 -29.89 29.55 -14.94
C MET A 185 -31.22 28.83 -15.16
N LYS A 186 -31.32 27.61 -14.63
CA LYS A 186 -32.55 26.81 -14.63
C LYS A 186 -32.96 26.59 -13.18
N ASN A 187 -34.21 26.91 -12.84
CA ASN A 187 -34.74 26.76 -11.47
C ASN A 187 -33.82 27.38 -10.41
N ASN A 188 -33.33 28.61 -10.64
CA ASN A 188 -32.42 29.36 -9.76
C ASN A 188 -31.04 28.75 -9.53
N LYS A 189 -30.64 27.77 -10.34
CA LYS A 189 -29.37 27.05 -10.21
C LYS A 189 -28.51 27.21 -11.45
N PHE A 190 -27.22 27.44 -11.23
CA PHE A 190 -26.20 27.42 -12.26
C PHE A 190 -25.08 26.44 -11.86
N LYS A 191 -24.87 25.41 -12.69
CA LYS A 191 -23.81 24.42 -12.48
C LYS A 191 -22.58 24.80 -13.31
N THR A 192 -21.44 24.95 -12.65
CA THR A 192 -20.18 25.36 -13.29
C THR A 192 -18.98 24.72 -12.61
N ILE A 193 -17.83 24.74 -13.28
CA ILE A 193 -16.54 24.33 -12.73
C ILE A 193 -15.63 25.56 -12.73
N PHE A 194 -14.97 25.85 -11.62
CA PHE A 194 -14.07 26.99 -11.49
C PHE A 194 -12.61 26.53 -11.41
N ASN A 195 -11.71 27.02 -12.26
CA ASN A 195 -10.38 26.43 -12.44
C ASN A 195 -9.20 27.35 -12.07
N ASP A 196 -9.42 28.38 -11.25
CA ASP A 196 -8.38 29.38 -10.92
C ASP A 196 -8.29 29.65 -9.41
N LYS A 197 -7.22 30.30 -8.94
CA LYS A 197 -6.97 30.68 -7.53
C LYS A 197 -7.57 32.02 -7.15
N GLU A 198 -7.75 32.91 -8.11
CA GLU A 198 -8.33 34.23 -7.86
C GLU A 198 -9.83 34.14 -7.58
N ASN A 199 -10.42 35.17 -6.96
CA ASN A 199 -11.87 35.21 -6.74
C ASN A 199 -12.62 35.20 -8.08
N GLY A 200 -13.62 34.33 -8.17
CA GLY A 200 -14.51 34.30 -9.33
C GLY A 200 -15.57 35.38 -9.23
N THR A 201 -15.95 35.99 -10.35
CA THR A 201 -17.16 36.82 -10.39
C THR A 201 -18.20 36.21 -11.31
N ILE A 202 -19.43 36.16 -10.83
CA ILE A 202 -20.59 35.73 -11.60
C ILE A 202 -21.51 36.92 -11.74
N THR A 203 -21.85 37.25 -12.97
CA THR A 203 -22.82 38.27 -13.30
C THR A 203 -24.11 37.59 -13.71
N VAL A 204 -25.18 37.87 -12.97
CA VAL A 204 -26.54 37.49 -13.35
C VAL A 204 -27.27 38.78 -13.69
N ASP A 205 -27.67 38.92 -14.96
CA ASP A 205 -28.41 40.08 -15.46
C ASP A 205 -27.83 41.43 -14.96
N ASN A 206 -26.52 41.64 -15.18
CA ASN A 206 -25.73 42.82 -14.82
C ASN A 206 -25.48 43.10 -13.33
N GLN A 207 -25.96 42.27 -12.41
CA GLN A 207 -25.53 42.32 -11.00
C GLN A 207 -24.37 41.35 -10.76
N ILE A 208 -23.35 41.80 -10.02
CA ILE A 208 -22.10 41.06 -9.79
C ILE A 208 -22.14 40.38 -8.42
N LEU A 209 -21.87 39.07 -8.41
CA LEU A 209 -21.58 38.28 -7.23
C LEU A 209 -20.08 37.95 -7.23
N ILE A 210 -19.40 38.26 -6.13
CA ILE A 210 -18.00 37.88 -5.89
C ILE A 210 -18.01 36.58 -5.09
N LEU A 211 -17.33 35.55 -5.57
CA LEU A 211 -17.20 34.26 -4.93
C LEU A 211 -15.74 34.02 -4.56
N GLU A 212 -15.49 33.80 -3.27
CA GLU A 212 -14.17 33.46 -2.78
C GLU A 212 -13.78 32.04 -3.20
N THR A 213 -12.52 31.85 -3.51
CA THR A 213 -12.04 30.58 -4.04
C THR A 213 -11.48 29.71 -2.93
N ILE A 214 -11.89 28.45 -2.86
CA ILE A 214 -11.32 27.44 -1.97
C ILE A 214 -10.66 26.30 -2.76
N GLU A 215 -9.49 25.88 -2.30
CA GLU A 215 -8.77 24.74 -2.87
C GLU A 215 -9.42 23.42 -2.40
N PRO A 216 -9.77 22.49 -3.31
CA PRO A 216 -10.30 21.18 -2.94
C PRO A 216 -9.35 20.39 -2.06
N ASN A 217 -9.94 19.74 -1.06
CA ASN A 217 -9.22 18.86 -0.16
C ASN A 217 -8.73 17.61 -0.89
N THR A 218 -7.52 17.18 -0.54
CA THR A 218 -6.99 15.90 -1.01
C THR A 218 -6.88 14.88 0.12
N ILE A 219 -6.94 13.61 -0.26
CA ILE A 219 -6.70 12.46 0.62
C ILE A 219 -5.56 11.68 0.00
N THR A 220 -4.46 11.56 0.75
CA THR A 220 -3.32 10.73 0.40
C THR A 220 -3.39 9.41 1.16
N THR A 221 -3.19 8.30 0.46
CA THR A 221 -3.04 6.97 1.07
C THR A 221 -1.59 6.51 0.96
N VAL A 222 -1.21 5.52 1.77
CA VAL A 222 0.07 4.82 1.65
C VAL A 222 -0.09 3.40 2.16
N ASN A 223 0.59 2.44 1.52
CA ASN A 223 0.50 1.04 1.89
C ASN A 223 1.21 0.73 3.22
N ASN A 224 0.70 -0.29 3.92
CA ASN A 224 1.45 -0.97 4.99
C ASN A 224 2.42 -1.98 4.35
N ILE A 225 3.58 -2.16 4.98
CA ILE A 225 4.66 -3.01 4.49
C ILE A 225 5.15 -3.90 5.62
N ASN A 226 5.28 -5.20 5.36
CA ASN A 226 5.93 -6.14 6.27
C ASN A 226 7.19 -6.69 5.59
N SER A 227 8.36 -6.47 6.18
CA SER A 227 9.63 -6.84 5.55
C SER A 227 10.76 -7.03 6.57
N SER A 228 11.96 -7.39 6.11
CA SER A 228 13.16 -7.53 6.94
C SER A 228 14.21 -6.50 6.52
N VAL A 229 15.25 -6.33 7.33
CA VAL A 229 16.35 -5.41 7.01
C VAL A 229 17.11 -5.84 5.75
N GLU A 230 17.68 -4.85 5.05
CA GLU A 230 18.37 -5.00 3.75
C GLU A 230 17.48 -5.42 2.58
N SER A 231 16.17 -5.58 2.80
CA SER A 231 15.20 -5.78 1.72
C SER A 231 14.92 -4.46 0.99
N ILE A 232 14.68 -4.55 -0.32
CA ILE A 232 14.20 -3.42 -1.13
C ILE A 232 12.67 -3.47 -1.16
N ILE A 233 12.04 -2.47 -0.56
CA ILE A 233 10.58 -2.33 -0.49
C ILE A 233 10.09 -1.27 -1.48
N LYS A 234 8.81 -1.36 -1.84
CA LYS A 234 8.09 -0.32 -2.60
C LYS A 234 7.04 0.33 -1.70
N ILE A 235 7.21 1.62 -1.45
CA ILE A 235 6.23 2.46 -0.77
C ILE A 235 5.35 3.09 -1.85
N THR A 236 4.06 2.78 -1.81
CA THR A 236 3.09 3.15 -2.84
C THR A 236 1.84 3.73 -2.20
N GLY A 237 1.16 4.61 -2.91
CA GLY A 237 -0.10 5.16 -2.47
C GLY A 237 -0.77 5.96 -3.58
N THR A 238 -1.95 6.48 -3.26
CA THR A 238 -2.77 7.28 -4.17
C THR A 238 -3.08 8.63 -3.58
N VAL A 239 -3.32 9.61 -4.44
CA VAL A 239 -3.86 10.91 -4.05
C VAL A 239 -5.20 11.11 -4.76
N THR A 240 -6.22 11.41 -3.98
CA THR A 240 -7.58 11.61 -4.49
C THR A 240 -8.17 12.91 -3.99
N SER A 241 -9.08 13.50 -4.76
CA SER A 241 -10.01 14.53 -4.31
C SER A 241 -11.40 14.14 -4.76
N ASN A 242 -12.39 14.18 -3.86
CA ASN A 242 -13.76 13.77 -4.15
C ASN A 242 -13.88 12.40 -4.86
N LYS A 243 -13.02 11.44 -4.47
CA LYS A 243 -12.88 10.08 -5.03
C LYS A 243 -12.30 10.00 -6.45
N THR A 244 -11.91 11.13 -7.04
CA THR A 244 -11.19 11.17 -8.32
C THR A 244 -9.69 11.20 -8.07
N LEU A 245 -8.93 10.46 -8.88
CA LEU A 245 -7.47 10.44 -8.84
C LEU A 245 -6.90 11.77 -9.31
N ILE A 246 -5.93 12.31 -8.56
CA ILE A 246 -5.29 13.58 -8.88
C ILE A 246 -3.92 13.32 -9.49
N ASP A 247 -3.74 13.73 -10.74
CA ASP A 247 -2.47 13.60 -11.43
C ASP A 247 -1.56 14.82 -11.24
N GLY A 248 -0.26 14.57 -11.16
CA GLY A 248 0.75 15.60 -10.93
C GLY A 248 0.99 15.94 -9.45
N GLY A 249 2.07 16.69 -9.21
CA GLY A 249 2.56 17.03 -7.88
C GLY A 249 3.51 15.97 -7.33
N ARG A 250 3.92 16.17 -6.07
CA ARG A 250 4.98 15.39 -5.44
C ARG A 250 4.60 14.94 -4.05
N VAL A 251 4.97 13.71 -3.72
CA VAL A 251 4.85 13.14 -2.38
C VAL A 251 6.23 13.01 -1.77
N TYR A 252 6.42 13.54 -0.57
CA TYR A 252 7.60 13.35 0.26
C TYR A 252 7.36 12.18 1.22
N ILE A 253 8.22 11.16 1.15
CA ILE A 253 8.10 9.96 1.96
C ILE A 253 8.97 10.14 3.20
N LYS A 254 8.34 9.97 4.36
CA LYS A 254 9.00 10.05 5.67
C LYS A 254 8.89 8.71 6.37
N ILE A 255 9.95 8.34 7.10
CA ILE A 255 9.90 7.26 8.09
C ILE A 255 10.19 7.86 9.47
N ASN A 256 9.28 7.65 10.42
CA ASN A 256 9.30 8.26 11.76
C ASN A 256 9.58 9.77 11.72
N GLY A 257 8.92 10.48 10.80
CA GLY A 257 9.05 11.92 10.62
C GLY A 257 10.26 12.40 9.80
N LYS A 258 11.26 11.54 9.53
CA LYS A 258 12.43 11.90 8.70
C LYS A 258 12.17 11.61 7.22
N THR A 259 12.34 12.61 6.36
CA THR A 259 12.26 12.44 4.89
C THR A 259 13.36 11.51 4.39
N ILE A 260 12.98 10.45 3.67
CA ILE A 260 13.89 9.49 3.04
C ILE A 260 13.96 9.65 1.52
N GLY A 261 13.01 10.39 0.94
CA GLY A 261 12.96 10.67 -0.49
C GLY A 261 11.59 11.20 -0.91
N ASN A 262 11.36 11.26 -2.21
CA ASN A 262 10.14 11.76 -2.83
C ASN A 262 9.80 10.95 -4.08
N ALA A 263 8.55 11.01 -4.49
CA ALA A 263 8.06 10.45 -5.75
C ALA A 263 7.06 11.43 -6.39
N ASP A 264 7.08 11.51 -7.72
CA ASP A 264 6.07 12.25 -8.46
C ASP A 264 4.80 11.39 -8.60
N ILE A 265 3.65 12.06 -8.72
CA ILE A 265 2.36 11.39 -8.90
C ILE A 265 2.10 11.24 -10.40
N ILE A 266 1.83 10.01 -10.82
CA ILE A 266 1.53 9.65 -12.21
C ILE A 266 0.25 8.82 -12.19
N ASN A 267 -0.77 9.26 -12.94
CA ASN A 267 -2.11 8.69 -12.96
C ASN A 267 -2.71 8.53 -11.54
N GLY A 268 -2.50 9.52 -10.67
CA GLY A 268 -3.01 9.52 -9.30
C GLY A 268 -2.31 8.62 -8.31
N SER A 269 -1.20 7.99 -8.70
CA SER A 269 -0.42 7.09 -7.85
C SER A 269 1.05 7.51 -7.77
N PHE A 270 1.69 7.20 -6.66
CA PHE A 270 3.14 7.36 -6.49
C PHE A 270 3.80 6.02 -6.09
N SER A 271 5.08 5.88 -6.40
CA SER A 271 5.87 4.69 -6.07
C SER A 271 7.32 5.07 -5.76
N PHE A 272 7.79 4.71 -4.57
CA PHE A 272 9.15 4.98 -4.10
C PHE A 272 9.83 3.69 -3.65
N LYS A 273 11.02 3.41 -4.20
CA LYS A 273 11.84 2.25 -3.79
C LYS A 273 12.75 2.65 -2.63
N PHE A 274 12.76 1.85 -1.58
CA PHE A 274 13.60 2.09 -0.39
C PHE A 274 14.31 0.80 0.03
N MET A 275 15.62 0.88 0.28
CA MET A 275 16.37 -0.22 0.88
C MET A 275 16.41 -0.02 2.39
N ILE A 276 15.88 -0.99 3.14
CA ILE A 276 15.82 -0.92 4.60
C ILE A 276 17.25 -1.05 5.16
N PRO A 277 17.75 -0.11 5.99
CA PRO A 277 19.09 -0.21 6.55
C PRO A 277 19.29 -1.42 7.47
N SER A 278 20.48 -2.03 7.44
CA SER A 278 20.82 -3.23 8.23
C SER A 278 20.80 -3.04 9.75
N LEU A 279 20.95 -1.80 10.22
CA LEU A 279 21.00 -1.46 11.65
C LEU A 279 19.62 -1.19 12.26
N TRP A 280 18.54 -1.29 11.49
CA TRP A 280 17.19 -1.07 12.02
C TRP A 280 16.76 -2.24 12.90
N SER A 281 16.13 -1.93 14.03
CA SER A 281 15.59 -2.93 14.94
C SER A 281 14.26 -3.49 14.43
N THR A 282 13.96 -4.74 14.76
CA THR A 282 12.68 -5.41 14.46
C THR A 282 11.54 -4.82 15.29
N LYS A 283 10.82 -3.86 14.70
CA LYS A 283 9.70 -3.14 15.28
C LYS A 283 8.89 -2.46 14.17
N ASN A 284 7.86 -1.73 14.57
CA ASN A 284 7.06 -0.91 13.67
C ASN A 284 7.70 0.48 13.48
N TYR A 285 7.68 0.95 12.24
CA TYR A 285 8.07 2.31 11.84
C TYR A 285 6.89 2.96 11.14
N THR A 286 6.61 4.22 11.45
CA THR A 286 5.55 4.99 10.80
C THR A 286 6.04 5.49 9.45
N ILE A 287 5.33 5.12 8.38
CA ILE A 287 5.49 5.72 7.06
C ILE A 287 4.51 6.89 6.98
N THR A 288 4.99 8.06 6.57
CA THR A 288 4.13 9.20 6.24
C THR A 288 4.41 9.62 4.80
N ALA A 289 3.37 9.64 3.98
CA ALA A 289 3.37 10.21 2.64
C ALA A 289 2.80 11.63 2.74
N HIS A 290 3.63 12.65 2.50
CA HIS A 290 3.22 14.06 2.50
C HIS A 290 3.11 14.56 1.08
N TYR A 291 1.88 14.68 0.58
CA TYR A 291 1.59 15.32 -0.70
C TYR A 291 1.63 16.84 -0.55
N SER A 292 2.43 17.53 -1.36
CA SER A 292 2.68 18.97 -1.22
C SER A 292 1.57 19.89 -1.78
N GLY A 293 0.56 19.34 -2.46
CA GLY A 293 -0.37 20.12 -3.27
C GLY A 293 0.18 20.44 -4.67
N ILE A 294 -0.73 20.65 -5.63
CA ILE A 294 -0.46 21.16 -6.99
C ILE A 294 -1.77 21.74 -7.57
N ASN A 295 -1.69 22.67 -8.52
CA ASN A 295 -2.82 23.09 -9.37
C ASN A 295 -4.15 23.32 -8.61
N ASN A 296 -4.06 24.05 -7.49
CA ASN A 296 -5.19 24.44 -6.65
C ASN A 296 -5.75 23.31 -5.76
N TYR A 297 -5.05 22.19 -5.59
CA TYR A 297 -5.38 21.16 -4.60
C TYR A 297 -4.58 21.35 -3.31
N THR A 298 -5.23 21.23 -2.16
CA THR A 298 -4.56 21.35 -0.87
C THR A 298 -3.59 20.19 -0.61
N GLN A 299 -2.59 20.43 0.22
CA GLN A 299 -1.70 19.38 0.72
C GLN A 299 -2.45 18.35 1.59
N SER A 300 -1.97 17.11 1.61
CA SER A 300 -2.52 16.07 2.48
C SER A 300 -1.47 15.05 2.93
N TYR A 301 -1.86 14.22 3.89
CA TYR A 301 -0.98 13.22 4.51
C TYR A 301 -1.63 11.85 4.51
N GLY A 302 -0.87 10.84 4.11
CA GLY A 302 -1.20 9.42 4.29
C GLY A 302 -0.27 8.79 5.31
N ASN A 303 -0.80 7.91 6.16
CA ASN A 303 0.00 7.17 7.14
C ASN A 303 -0.11 5.67 6.90
N GLY A 304 1.03 4.99 7.01
CA GLY A 304 1.15 3.54 6.93
C GLY A 304 2.19 3.04 7.93
N ILE A 305 2.35 1.72 8.01
CA ILE A 305 3.25 1.07 8.95
C ILE A 305 4.23 0.18 8.17
N LEU A 306 5.52 0.36 8.41
CA LEU A 306 6.57 -0.60 8.07
C LEU A 306 6.84 -1.48 9.31
N THR A 307 6.40 -2.73 9.26
CA THR A 307 6.68 -3.74 10.29
C THR A 307 7.94 -4.50 9.90
N LEU A 308 8.97 -4.44 10.74
CA LEU A 308 10.19 -5.22 10.55
C LEU A 308 10.17 -6.53 11.33
N HIS A 309 10.36 -7.64 10.62
CA HIS A 309 10.52 -8.99 11.18
C HIS A 309 11.90 -9.57 10.88
N LYS A 310 12.21 -10.67 11.58
CA LYS A 310 13.39 -11.48 11.31
C LYS A 310 13.04 -12.61 10.37
N ASP A 311 13.94 -12.90 9.45
CA ASP A 311 13.85 -14.00 8.51
C ASP A 311 14.29 -15.31 9.18
N PHE A 312 13.85 -16.44 8.61
CA PHE A 312 14.29 -17.76 9.06
C PHE A 312 15.51 -18.24 8.27
N VAL A 313 16.27 -19.13 8.90
CA VAL A 313 17.46 -19.74 8.29
C VAL A 313 17.38 -21.25 8.40
N THR A 314 18.01 -21.93 7.44
CA THR A 314 18.24 -23.37 7.48
C THR A 314 19.71 -23.63 7.82
N VAL A 315 19.97 -24.50 8.79
CA VAL A 315 21.34 -24.88 9.20
C VAL A 315 21.57 -26.35 8.83
N LEU A 316 22.48 -26.59 7.90
CA LEU A 316 22.85 -27.93 7.46
C LEU A 316 24.17 -28.34 8.11
N LEU A 317 24.13 -29.39 8.92
CA LEU A 317 25.29 -29.90 9.66
C LEU A 317 25.93 -31.09 8.91
N ASN A 318 27.24 -31.07 8.80
CA ASN A 318 28.05 -32.12 8.17
C ASN A 318 29.25 -32.49 9.06
N PRO A 319 29.66 -33.76 9.14
CA PRO A 319 28.96 -34.95 8.61
C PRO A 319 27.63 -35.22 9.33
N GLN A 320 26.68 -35.88 8.66
CA GLN A 320 25.44 -36.35 9.31
C GLN A 320 25.69 -37.52 10.27
N GLN A 321 26.66 -38.39 9.95
CA GLN A 321 27.11 -39.45 10.83
C GLN A 321 28.61 -39.69 10.65
N THR A 322 29.30 -39.99 11.74
CA THR A 322 30.72 -40.39 11.72
C THR A 322 31.00 -41.39 12.83
N THR A 323 31.99 -42.27 12.61
CA THR A 323 32.46 -43.23 13.60
C THR A 323 33.93 -42.96 13.89
N ASN A 324 34.27 -42.75 15.15
CA ASN A 324 35.62 -42.36 15.57
C ASN A 324 36.02 -43.06 16.87
N LEU A 325 37.31 -43.00 17.18
CA LEU A 325 37.88 -43.44 18.45
C LEU A 325 38.15 -42.24 19.37
N PRO A 326 38.21 -42.45 20.70
CA PRO A 326 38.64 -41.42 21.62
C PRO A 326 40.07 -40.94 21.30
N GLY A 327 40.27 -39.63 21.23
CA GLY A 327 41.51 -38.98 20.81
C GLY A 327 41.53 -38.55 19.34
N ASP A 328 40.64 -39.07 18.50
CA ASP A 328 40.56 -38.65 17.10
C ASP A 328 40.18 -37.17 16.97
N LYS A 329 40.58 -36.59 15.84
CA LYS A 329 40.13 -35.27 15.38
C LYS A 329 39.01 -35.44 14.38
N VAL A 330 37.91 -34.73 14.58
CA VAL A 330 36.78 -34.67 13.65
C VAL A 330 36.41 -33.22 13.40
N THR A 331 36.07 -32.89 12.15
CA THR A 331 35.59 -31.57 11.77
C THR A 331 34.09 -31.61 11.55
N PHE A 332 33.35 -30.78 12.28
CA PHE A 332 31.94 -30.51 12.03
C PHE A 332 31.80 -29.17 11.34
N SER A 333 31.08 -29.14 10.21
CA SER A 333 30.78 -27.91 9.49
C SER A 333 29.28 -27.65 9.47
N ALA A 334 28.91 -26.37 9.57
CA ALA A 334 27.54 -25.92 9.47
C ALA A 334 27.42 -24.91 8.32
N THR A 335 26.62 -25.25 7.32
CA THR A 335 26.24 -24.36 6.22
C THR A 335 24.93 -23.68 6.59
N VAL A 336 24.85 -22.36 6.47
CA VAL A 336 23.65 -21.60 6.83
C VAL A 336 23.06 -20.92 5.60
N VAL A 337 21.78 -21.16 5.35
CA VAL A 337 21.05 -20.66 4.18
C VAL A 337 19.95 -19.70 4.63
N ASP A 338 19.85 -18.56 3.97
CA ASP A 338 18.73 -17.61 4.08
C ASP A 338 17.50 -18.21 3.37
N ASN A 339 16.41 -18.45 4.10
CA ASN A 339 15.23 -19.11 3.53
C ASN A 339 14.44 -18.24 2.54
N ILE A 340 14.62 -16.91 2.59
CA ILE A 340 13.91 -15.99 1.70
C ILE A 340 14.67 -15.84 0.39
N LEU A 341 15.99 -15.69 0.47
CA LEU A 341 16.84 -15.45 -0.71
C LEU A 341 17.47 -16.71 -1.30
N GLY A 342 17.43 -17.85 -0.59
CA GLY A 342 18.02 -19.11 -1.03
C GLY A 342 19.55 -19.09 -1.11
N ARG A 343 20.20 -18.08 -0.53
CA ARG A 343 21.66 -17.88 -0.60
C ARG A 343 22.34 -18.18 0.72
N LEU A 344 23.64 -18.47 0.66
CA LEU A 344 24.46 -18.68 1.84
C LEU A 344 24.59 -17.40 2.67
N ILE A 345 24.45 -17.55 3.98
CA ILE A 345 24.73 -16.48 4.93
C ILE A 345 26.23 -16.43 5.16
N VAL A 346 26.86 -15.31 4.84
CA VAL A 346 28.32 -15.12 4.90
C VAL A 346 28.81 -14.47 6.20
N LYS A 347 27.90 -14.12 7.12
CA LYS A 347 28.21 -13.48 8.41
C LYS A 347 27.38 -14.06 9.55
N GLY A 348 27.95 -14.07 10.74
CA GLY A 348 27.31 -14.52 11.97
C GLY A 348 28.07 -15.66 12.63
N THR A 349 27.49 -16.21 13.69
CA THR A 349 28.16 -17.16 14.56
C THR A 349 27.30 -18.41 14.72
N VAL A 350 27.93 -19.57 14.64
CA VAL A 350 27.31 -20.88 14.89
C VAL A 350 27.87 -21.46 16.18
N VAL A 351 27.00 -22.02 17.01
CA VAL A 351 27.36 -22.77 18.21
C VAL A 351 27.20 -24.24 17.95
N PHE A 352 28.28 -25.01 18.14
CA PHE A 352 28.22 -26.47 18.07
C PHE A 352 28.03 -27.04 19.47
N LYS A 353 27.15 -28.04 19.59
CA LYS A 353 26.83 -28.70 20.85
C LYS A 353 26.93 -30.22 20.71
N ILE A 354 27.33 -30.87 21.79
CA ILE A 354 27.33 -32.33 21.96
C ILE A 354 26.44 -32.69 23.14
N ASN A 355 25.40 -33.50 22.90
CA ASN A 355 24.36 -33.85 23.88
C ASN A 355 23.81 -32.62 24.63
N GLY A 356 23.60 -31.51 23.91
CA GLY A 356 23.11 -30.24 24.47
C GLY A 356 24.16 -29.37 25.17
N LYS A 357 25.38 -29.86 25.41
CA LYS A 357 26.50 -29.09 25.97
C LYS A 357 27.30 -28.39 24.88
N THR A 358 27.62 -27.12 25.07
CA THR A 358 28.44 -26.35 24.11
C THR A 358 29.83 -26.94 23.96
N MET A 359 30.23 -27.21 22.71
CA MET A 359 31.60 -27.51 22.35
C MET A 359 32.38 -26.24 22.06
N GLY A 360 31.81 -25.34 21.26
CA GLY A 360 32.44 -24.07 20.88
C GLY A 360 31.57 -23.20 19.99
N LEU A 361 32.03 -21.97 19.80
CA LEU A 361 31.43 -20.99 18.88
C LEU A 361 32.38 -20.73 17.72
N VAL A 362 31.83 -20.62 16.51
CA VAL A 362 32.61 -20.39 15.28
C VAL A 362 31.91 -19.34 14.43
N ASN A 363 32.67 -18.38 13.91
CA ASN A 363 32.16 -17.42 12.94
C ASN A 363 32.09 -18.05 11.55
N ILE A 364 31.04 -17.73 10.80
CA ILE A 364 30.90 -18.15 9.41
C ILE A 364 31.94 -17.44 8.57
N THR A 365 32.69 -18.21 7.78
CA THR A 365 33.61 -17.72 6.75
C THR A 365 33.22 -18.39 5.43
N ASN A 366 33.02 -17.61 4.36
CA ASN A 366 32.61 -18.12 3.04
C ASN A 366 31.34 -19.01 3.07
N GLY A 367 30.36 -18.68 3.92
CA GLY A 367 29.08 -19.41 4.01
C GLY A 367 29.09 -20.65 4.91
N ILE A 368 30.24 -20.99 5.52
CA ILE A 368 30.41 -22.19 6.33
C ILE A 368 31.05 -21.83 7.68
N ALA A 369 30.53 -22.38 8.77
CA ALA A 369 31.21 -22.40 10.07
C ALA A 369 31.82 -23.79 10.30
N SER A 370 33.13 -23.88 10.51
CA SER A 370 33.84 -25.16 10.69
C SER A 370 34.48 -25.27 12.07
N TYR A 371 34.14 -26.31 12.82
CA TYR A 371 34.63 -26.58 14.16
C TYR A 371 35.44 -27.89 14.20
N ASN A 372 36.72 -27.78 14.54
CA ASN A 372 37.60 -28.93 14.74
C ASN A 372 37.49 -29.41 16.18
N TYR A 373 36.98 -30.62 16.37
CA TYR A 373 36.77 -31.23 17.67
C TYR A 373 37.76 -32.38 17.91
N ILE A 374 38.46 -32.32 19.04
CA ILE A 374 39.31 -33.42 19.54
C ILE A 374 38.45 -34.23 20.50
N ILE A 375 38.18 -35.49 20.18
CA ILE A 375 37.34 -36.35 21.00
C ILE A 375 38.10 -36.66 22.30
N PRO A 376 37.54 -36.35 23.48
CA PRO A 376 38.22 -36.62 24.74
C PRO A 376 38.49 -38.11 24.94
N LYS A 377 39.69 -38.45 25.43
CA LYS A 377 40.14 -39.85 25.64
C LYS A 377 39.25 -40.66 26.59
N ASN A 378 38.48 -39.99 27.45
CA ASN A 378 37.57 -40.61 28.41
C ASN A 378 36.15 -40.86 27.85
N PHE A 379 35.88 -40.55 26.58
CA PHE A 379 34.58 -40.84 25.97
C PHE A 379 34.34 -42.36 25.90
N THR A 380 33.17 -42.78 26.37
CA THR A 380 32.72 -44.18 26.28
C THR A 380 32.18 -44.48 24.90
N ALA A 381 32.26 -45.74 24.47
CA ALA A 381 31.67 -46.19 23.22
C ALA A 381 30.14 -46.12 23.27
N LYS A 382 29.58 -45.23 22.45
CA LYS A 382 28.14 -44.99 22.25
C LYS A 382 27.96 -43.89 21.20
N ASN A 383 26.70 -43.59 20.88
CA ASN A 383 26.34 -42.44 20.06
C ASN A 383 26.26 -41.17 20.89
N TYR A 384 26.75 -40.07 20.32
CA TYR A 384 26.63 -38.71 20.85
C TYR A 384 25.93 -37.85 19.80
N ASN A 385 24.92 -37.09 20.22
CA ASN A 385 24.17 -36.22 19.33
C ASN A 385 24.90 -34.88 19.18
N ILE A 386 25.19 -34.50 17.95
CA ILE A 386 25.80 -33.22 17.59
C ILE A 386 24.73 -32.33 16.97
N THR A 387 24.67 -31.10 17.43
CA THR A 387 23.79 -30.07 16.84
C THR A 387 24.55 -28.78 16.63
N ALA A 388 24.14 -28.03 15.61
CA ALA A 388 24.64 -26.71 15.31
C ALA A 388 23.50 -25.69 15.38
N TYR A 389 23.78 -24.52 15.94
CA TYR A 389 22.82 -23.44 16.07
C TYR A 389 23.39 -22.14 15.54
N TYR A 390 22.76 -21.57 14.52
CA TYR A 390 23.05 -20.20 14.11
C TYR A 390 22.47 -19.23 15.13
N LEU A 391 23.29 -18.29 15.62
CA LEU A 391 22.84 -17.31 16.60
C LEU A 391 21.98 -16.23 15.95
N GLU A 392 20.94 -15.84 16.67
CA GLU A 392 20.03 -14.76 16.29
C GLU A 392 20.76 -13.42 16.13
N ASN A 393 20.32 -12.61 15.16
CA ASN A 393 20.78 -11.24 14.97
C ASN A 393 19.62 -10.31 14.57
N ASN A 394 19.90 -9.10 14.09
CA ASN A 394 18.86 -8.13 13.70
C ASN A 394 18.03 -8.58 12.48
N LYS A 395 18.58 -9.44 11.63
CA LYS A 395 17.94 -9.91 10.39
C LYS A 395 17.35 -11.31 10.52
N PHE A 396 18.05 -12.21 11.20
CA PHE A 396 17.72 -13.63 11.20
C PHE A 396 17.40 -14.13 12.60
N ASN A 397 16.37 -14.98 12.69
CA ASN A 397 16.06 -15.75 13.87
C ASN A 397 17.14 -16.81 14.14
N ARG A 398 17.19 -17.29 15.38
CA ARG A 398 18.02 -18.44 15.73
C ARG A 398 17.63 -19.66 14.87
N GLY A 399 18.60 -20.27 14.21
CA GLY A 399 18.42 -21.49 13.44
C GLY A 399 19.02 -22.70 14.15
N SER A 400 18.50 -23.89 13.87
CA SER A 400 19.05 -25.16 14.37
C SER A 400 19.20 -26.18 13.26
N SER A 401 20.25 -26.98 13.32
CA SER A 401 20.38 -28.16 12.48
C SER A 401 19.55 -29.32 13.01
N GLU A 402 19.33 -30.30 12.16
CA GLU A 402 19.01 -31.66 12.60
C GLU A 402 20.19 -32.26 13.40
N ASN A 403 19.94 -33.39 14.06
CA ASN A 403 20.98 -34.12 14.79
C ASN A 403 21.96 -34.79 13.82
N SER A 404 23.25 -34.56 14.04
CA SER A 404 24.32 -35.41 13.53
C SER A 404 24.72 -36.44 14.61
N ILE A 405 25.13 -37.63 14.19
CA ILE A 405 25.52 -38.73 15.10
C ILE A 405 27.03 -38.93 15.07
N LEU A 406 27.68 -38.67 16.20
CA LEU A 406 29.05 -39.09 16.47
C LEU A 406 29.04 -40.43 17.20
N THR A 407 29.38 -41.51 16.51
CA THR A 407 29.55 -42.84 17.09
C THR A 407 30.97 -42.98 17.61
N ILE A 408 31.13 -43.17 18.91
CA ILE A 408 32.42 -43.58 19.48
C ILE A 408 32.47 -45.10 19.47
N ALA A 409 33.43 -45.65 18.73
CA ALA A 409 33.67 -47.08 18.67
C ALA A 409 34.38 -47.59 19.94
N LYS A 410 34.21 -48.88 20.21
CA LYS A 410 35.02 -49.58 21.22
C LYS A 410 36.46 -49.67 20.75
N GLN A 411 37.39 -49.56 21.69
CA GLN A 411 38.82 -49.67 21.42
C GLN A 411 39.30 -51.12 21.60
N ASP A 412 40.45 -51.47 21.05
CA ASP A 412 40.98 -52.81 21.24
C ASP A 412 41.62 -52.99 22.62
N SER A 413 41.57 -54.21 23.14
CA SER A 413 42.24 -54.58 24.39
C SER A 413 43.67 -55.06 24.12
N ASN A 414 44.60 -54.70 25.00
CA ASN A 414 45.94 -55.25 25.06
C ASN A 414 46.01 -56.22 26.26
N ILE A 415 46.22 -57.51 25.98
CA ILE A 415 46.23 -58.58 26.98
C ILE A 415 47.66 -59.07 27.14
N ILE A 416 48.22 -58.96 28.34
CA ILE A 416 49.59 -59.36 28.66
C ILE A 416 49.54 -60.58 29.58
N ILE A 417 50.23 -61.65 29.20
CA ILE A 417 50.27 -62.93 29.92
C ILE A 417 51.74 -63.30 30.13
N PRO A 418 52.25 -63.26 31.36
CA PRO A 418 53.62 -63.68 31.64
C PRO A 418 53.73 -65.22 31.56
N THR A 419 54.95 -65.70 31.29
CA THR A 419 55.27 -67.14 31.40
C THR A 419 55.14 -67.60 32.84
N ILE A 420 54.46 -68.73 33.04
CA ILE A 420 54.25 -69.35 34.36
C ILE A 420 54.95 -70.70 34.34
N THR A 421 55.62 -71.05 35.44
CA THR A 421 56.28 -72.36 35.61
C THR A 421 55.77 -73.04 36.86
N GLY A 422 55.52 -74.34 36.80
CA GLY A 422 55.14 -75.15 37.95
C GLY A 422 55.43 -76.63 37.74
N LYS A 423 55.18 -77.44 38.77
CA LYS A 423 55.23 -78.90 38.70
C LYS A 423 53.82 -79.49 38.73
N VAL A 424 53.66 -80.72 38.27
CA VAL A 424 52.40 -81.46 38.44
C VAL A 424 51.97 -81.51 39.91
N GLY A 425 50.68 -81.32 40.18
CA GLY A 425 50.12 -81.22 41.53
C GLY A 425 50.34 -79.87 42.24
N GLN A 426 51.21 -78.99 41.73
CA GLN A 426 51.45 -77.67 42.32
C GLN A 426 50.32 -76.70 41.95
N THR A 427 49.87 -75.89 42.92
CA THR A 427 49.04 -74.71 42.66
C THR A 427 49.91 -73.53 42.21
N VAL A 428 49.65 -73.03 41.00
CA VAL A 428 50.29 -71.84 40.43
C VAL A 428 49.29 -70.70 40.31
N ASN A 429 49.77 -69.46 40.35
CA ASN A 429 48.93 -68.28 40.13
C ASN A 429 48.93 -67.90 38.64
N LEU A 430 47.82 -68.15 37.95
CA LEU A 430 47.57 -67.65 36.61
C LEU A 430 47.26 -66.16 36.69
N LYS A 431 48.12 -65.34 36.10
CA LYS A 431 47.97 -63.88 36.06
C LYS A 431 47.87 -63.37 34.62
N ALA A 432 47.02 -62.38 34.41
CA ALA A 432 46.91 -61.65 33.16
C ALA A 432 46.67 -60.16 33.43
N THR A 433 47.23 -59.30 32.58
CA THR A 433 46.98 -57.86 32.63
C THR A 433 46.21 -57.43 31.38
N ILE A 434 45.09 -56.73 31.57
CA ILE A 434 44.23 -56.21 30.51
C ILE A 434 44.31 -54.68 30.54
N LYS A 435 44.82 -54.13 29.44
CA LYS A 435 44.93 -52.69 29.22
C LYS A 435 44.14 -52.25 27.98
N ASN A 436 43.86 -50.97 27.90
CA ASN A 436 43.43 -50.34 26.65
C ASN A 436 44.62 -50.21 25.70
N SER A 437 44.47 -50.63 24.44
CA SER A 437 45.54 -50.61 23.44
C SER A 437 46.01 -49.20 23.04
N ILE A 438 45.16 -48.18 23.17
CA ILE A 438 45.45 -46.80 22.75
C ILE A 438 45.96 -45.96 23.93
N THR A 439 45.31 -46.04 25.08
CA THR A 439 45.64 -45.19 26.24
C THR A 439 46.63 -45.83 27.22
N ASP A 440 46.94 -47.12 27.05
CA ASP A 440 47.68 -47.97 28.01
C ASP A 440 47.09 -47.99 29.43
N SER A 441 45.84 -47.56 29.59
CA SER A 441 45.17 -47.52 30.89
C SER A 441 44.63 -48.90 31.29
N ASN A 442 44.70 -49.21 32.58
CA ASN A 442 44.11 -50.43 33.14
C ASN A 442 42.59 -50.49 32.94
N VAL A 443 42.10 -51.68 32.66
CA VAL A 443 40.67 -51.94 32.45
C VAL A 443 40.01 -52.37 33.75
N ASN A 444 38.92 -51.71 34.14
CA ASN A 444 38.22 -51.97 35.42
C ASN A 444 36.88 -52.70 35.26
N SER A 445 36.62 -53.28 34.08
CA SER A 445 35.37 -53.97 33.79
C SER A 445 35.54 -55.04 32.72
N GLY A 446 34.54 -55.90 32.58
CA GLY A 446 34.59 -57.07 31.70
C GLY A 446 35.15 -58.29 32.41
N ASN A 447 35.15 -59.41 31.68
CA ASN A 447 35.43 -60.72 32.24
C ASN A 447 36.50 -61.46 31.45
N VAL A 448 37.21 -62.35 32.13
CA VAL A 448 38.27 -63.19 31.57
C VAL A 448 38.03 -64.66 31.90
N VAL A 449 38.40 -65.53 30.96
CA VAL A 449 38.63 -66.96 31.21
C VAL A 449 40.04 -67.36 30.78
N PHE A 450 40.66 -68.29 31.50
CA PHE A 450 41.90 -68.94 31.06
C PHE A 450 41.58 -70.24 30.33
N LYS A 451 42.37 -70.52 29.29
CA LYS A 451 42.31 -71.77 28.54
C LYS A 451 43.69 -72.42 28.49
N LEU A 452 43.76 -73.73 28.71
CA LEU A 452 44.97 -74.54 28.52
C LEU A 452 44.81 -75.37 27.25
N ASN A 453 45.70 -75.18 26.28
CA ASN A 453 45.63 -75.79 24.94
C ASN A 453 44.23 -75.67 24.31
N GLY A 454 43.58 -74.51 24.47
CA GLY A 454 42.26 -74.23 23.90
C GLY A 454 41.05 -74.67 24.76
N LYS A 455 41.23 -75.50 25.80
CA LYS A 455 40.15 -75.89 26.73
C LYS A 455 40.03 -74.89 27.89
N THR A 456 38.83 -74.40 28.17
CA THR A 456 38.56 -73.52 29.32
C THR A 456 38.83 -74.25 30.65
N ILE A 457 39.63 -73.63 31.51
CA ILE A 457 40.06 -74.20 32.81
C ILE A 457 39.60 -73.38 34.02
N THR A 458 38.92 -72.25 33.79
CA THR A 458 38.38 -71.38 34.85
C THR A 458 36.93 -71.05 34.59
N ASN A 459 36.20 -70.72 35.66
CA ASN A 459 34.99 -69.92 35.54
C ASN A 459 35.35 -68.49 35.07
N THR A 460 34.33 -67.69 34.82
CA THR A 460 34.44 -66.27 34.49
C THR A 460 35.03 -65.47 35.66
N ILE A 461 36.11 -64.74 35.42
CA ILE A 461 36.79 -63.90 36.42
C ILE A 461 36.64 -62.43 36.02
N LYS A 462 36.21 -61.56 36.95
CA LYS A 462 36.12 -60.12 36.71
C LYS A 462 37.52 -59.50 36.63
N VAL A 463 37.71 -58.56 35.70
CA VAL A 463 38.93 -57.74 35.65
C VAL A 463 38.83 -56.64 36.71
N ILE A 464 39.84 -56.53 37.57
CA ILE A 464 39.92 -55.50 38.63
C ILE A 464 41.27 -54.79 38.50
N ASN A 465 41.27 -53.47 38.30
CA ASN A 465 42.48 -52.67 38.10
C ASN A 465 43.41 -53.22 37.01
N GLY A 466 42.82 -53.67 35.90
CA GLY A 466 43.55 -54.28 34.79
C GLY A 466 44.16 -55.63 35.11
N SER A 467 43.97 -56.21 36.29
CA SER A 467 44.57 -57.49 36.68
C SER A 467 43.52 -58.59 36.81
N VAL A 468 43.93 -59.80 36.45
CA VAL A 468 43.17 -61.04 36.66
C VAL A 468 44.11 -62.06 37.27
N ASN A 469 43.71 -62.65 38.39
CA ASN A 469 44.48 -63.66 39.10
C ASN A 469 43.61 -64.89 39.37
N TYR A 470 44.16 -66.09 39.18
CA TYR A 470 43.47 -67.34 39.47
C TYR A 470 44.45 -68.42 39.95
N ASN A 471 44.12 -69.05 41.07
CA ASN A 471 44.93 -70.16 41.60
C ASN A 471 44.54 -71.45 40.88
N TYR A 472 45.46 -72.00 40.09
CA TYR A 472 45.28 -73.19 39.28
C TYR A 472 46.18 -74.31 39.77
N THR A 473 45.59 -75.43 40.20
CA THR A 473 46.33 -76.66 40.52
C THR A 473 46.60 -77.44 39.25
N ILE A 474 47.87 -77.63 38.91
CA ILE A 474 48.30 -78.35 37.71
C ILE A 474 47.92 -79.83 37.86
N PRO A 475 47.10 -80.40 36.96
CA PRO A 475 46.70 -81.81 37.04
C PRO A 475 47.90 -82.76 37.02
N THR A 476 47.81 -83.84 37.79
CA THR A 476 48.89 -84.83 37.92
C THR A 476 49.11 -85.69 36.67
N ASN A 477 48.17 -85.66 35.72
CA ASN A 477 48.23 -86.41 34.47
C ASN A 477 48.82 -85.62 33.28
N LEU A 478 49.41 -84.44 33.52
CA LEU A 478 50.11 -83.68 32.48
C LEU A 478 51.61 -84.04 32.45
N ASN A 479 52.20 -84.10 31.25
CA ASN A 479 53.62 -84.39 31.08
C ASN A 479 54.47 -83.12 31.19
N PRO A 480 55.74 -83.20 31.63
CA PRO A 480 56.66 -82.06 31.58
C PRO A 480 56.87 -81.56 30.15
N LYS A 481 56.38 -80.35 29.86
CA LYS A 481 56.57 -79.60 28.60
C LYS A 481 55.94 -78.21 28.71
N SER A 482 56.04 -77.44 27.62
CA SER A 482 55.34 -76.16 27.44
C SER A 482 53.91 -76.37 26.95
N TYR A 483 52.96 -75.72 27.61
CA TYR A 483 51.54 -75.69 27.26
C TYR A 483 51.13 -74.27 26.86
N VAL A 484 50.23 -74.16 25.88
CA VAL A 484 49.67 -72.86 25.47
C VAL A 484 48.64 -72.43 26.51
N LEU A 485 48.91 -71.32 27.18
CA LEU A 485 47.99 -70.69 28.11
C LEU A 485 47.34 -69.49 27.41
N SER A 486 46.08 -69.62 26.98
CA SER A 486 45.35 -68.48 26.40
C SER A 486 44.52 -67.76 27.45
N VAL A 487 44.41 -66.44 27.30
CA VAL A 487 43.47 -65.60 28.04
C VAL A 487 42.46 -65.06 27.04
N VAL A 488 41.17 -65.22 27.33
CA VAL A 488 40.08 -64.66 26.52
C VAL A 488 39.33 -63.64 27.36
N PHE A 489 39.38 -62.38 26.94
CA PHE A 489 38.64 -61.26 27.51
C PHE A 489 37.33 -61.06 26.75
N SER A 490 36.21 -60.96 27.48
CA SER A 490 34.88 -60.83 26.91
C SER A 490 34.58 -59.46 26.30
N GLY A 491 35.47 -58.48 26.48
CA GLY A 491 35.19 -57.07 26.18
C GLY A 491 34.51 -56.37 27.36
N SER A 492 34.34 -55.05 27.20
CA SER A 492 33.66 -54.18 28.16
C SER A 492 32.77 -53.14 27.45
N SER A 493 32.27 -52.15 28.19
CA SER A 493 31.58 -50.99 27.62
C SER A 493 32.50 -50.08 26.81
N GLN A 494 33.82 -50.16 27.01
CA GLN A 494 34.82 -49.31 26.36
C GLN A 494 35.70 -50.10 25.38
N LEU A 495 35.87 -51.40 25.59
CA LEU A 495 36.79 -52.23 24.82
C LEU A 495 36.11 -53.41 24.12
N ASN A 496 36.64 -53.76 22.95
CA ASN A 496 36.36 -55.00 22.24
C ASN A 496 36.84 -56.21 23.06
N SER A 497 36.26 -57.38 22.78
CA SER A 497 36.81 -58.65 23.26
C SER A 497 38.22 -58.86 22.69
N GLY A 498 39.00 -59.69 23.37
CA GLY A 498 40.39 -59.94 22.98
C GLY A 498 40.86 -61.31 23.41
N LYS A 499 41.90 -61.80 22.75
CA LYS A 499 42.59 -63.03 23.13
C LYS A 499 44.10 -62.85 22.96
N ASN A 500 44.86 -63.34 23.92
CA ASN A 500 46.30 -63.53 23.75
C ASN A 500 46.75 -64.89 24.29
N ASN A 501 47.94 -65.34 23.89
CA ASN A 501 48.56 -66.58 24.33
C ASN A 501 49.85 -66.27 25.11
N GLY A 502 50.03 -66.95 26.23
CA GLY A 502 51.28 -67.09 26.96
C GLY A 502 51.65 -68.56 27.09
N THR A 503 52.54 -68.86 28.03
CA THR A 503 53.09 -70.22 28.21
C THR A 503 53.01 -70.67 29.66
N LEU A 504 52.51 -71.88 29.88
CA LEU A 504 52.66 -72.61 31.14
C LEU A 504 53.71 -73.71 30.93
N ILE A 505 54.84 -73.63 31.62
CA ILE A 505 55.91 -74.62 31.59
C ILE A 505 55.72 -75.58 32.77
N ILE A 506 55.51 -76.85 32.47
CA ILE A 506 55.49 -77.92 33.48
C ILE A 506 56.87 -78.56 33.51
N LYS A 507 57.52 -78.53 34.68
CA LYS A 507 58.85 -79.12 34.92
C LYS A 507 58.77 -80.48 35.60
#